data_AF-K1S568-F1
#
_entry.id   AF-K1S568-F1
#
_cell.length_a   1.000
_cell.length_b   1.000
_cell.length_c   1.000
_cell.angle_alpha   90.00
_cell.angle_beta   90.00
_cell.angle_gamma   90.00
#
_symmetry.space_group_name_H-M   'P 1'
#
loop_
_entity.id
_entity.type
_entity.pdbx_description
1 polymer ?
#
loop_
_entity_poly.entity_id
_entity_poly.type
_entity_poly.pdbx_seq_one_letter_code
_entity_poly.pdbx_strand_id
1 'polypeptide(L)'
;GKVVGLSKLARTVEVFARRAQIQEQLTEQIADAVMQSLQPKGVMVMIEAEHMCMTMRGVQKPGTQTMTYALKGEFEKDKNLAQMFMQMIAG
;
A
#
# COMPACT_ATOMS: atom_id res chain seq x y z
N GLY A 1 -7.43 -2.50 -22.41
CA GLY A 1 -6.55 -2.67 -21.24
C GLY A 1 -7.06 -3.80 -20.37
N LYS A 2 -6.20 -4.49 -19.63
CA LYS A 2 -6.64 -5.50 -18.65
C LYS A 2 -7.25 -4.77 -17.44
N VAL A 3 -8.50 -5.07 -17.12
CA VAL A 3 -9.19 -4.52 -15.95
C VAL A 3 -9.32 -5.63 -14.92
N VAL A 4 -8.94 -5.35 -13.68
CA VAL A 4 -9.07 -6.27 -12.55
C VAL A 4 -10.36 -5.96 -11.80
N GLY A 5 -11.09 -6.98 -11.38
CA GLY A 5 -12.23 -6.79 -10.48
C GLY A 5 -11.75 -6.31 -9.11
N LEU A 6 -12.43 -5.32 -8.52
CA LEU A 6 -12.08 -4.76 -7.20
C LEU A 6 -11.92 -5.83 -6.12
N SER A 7 -12.76 -6.86 -6.15
CA SER A 7 -12.69 -7.98 -5.20
C SER A 7 -11.37 -8.76 -5.25
N LYS A 8 -10.62 -8.68 -6.36
CA LYS A 8 -9.34 -9.38 -6.53
C LYS A 8 -8.20 -8.54 -5.95
N LEU A 9 -8.27 -7.21 -6.02
CA LEU A 9 -7.33 -6.33 -5.33
C LEU A 9 -7.40 -6.52 -3.82
N ALA A 10 -8.61 -6.52 -3.25
CA ALA A 10 -8.81 -6.81 -1.83
C ALA A 10 -8.22 -8.17 -1.42
N ARG A 11 -8.45 -9.20 -2.25
CA ARG A 11 -7.93 -10.56 -1.99
C ARG A 11 -6.41 -10.63 -2.08
N THR A 12 -5.78 -9.89 -2.99
CA THR A 12 -4.32 -9.77 -3.06
C THR A 12 -3.76 -9.20 -1.75
N VAL A 13 -4.37 -8.14 -1.22
CA VAL A 13 -3.98 -7.56 0.08
C VAL A 13 -4.11 -8.59 1.20
N GLU A 14 -5.23 -9.32 1.28
CA GLU A 14 -5.44 -10.35 2.30
C GLU A 14 -4.38 -11.46 2.27
N VAL A 15 -3.98 -11.92 1.08
CA VAL A 15 -2.99 -12.98 0.92
C VAL A 15 -1.63 -12.56 1.49
N PHE A 16 -1.22 -11.31 1.27
CA PHE A 16 0.05 -10.80 1.77
C PHE A 16 0.00 -10.40 3.25
N ALA A 17 -1.16 -9.96 3.75
CA ALA A 17 -1.33 -9.51 5.13
C ALA A 17 -1.44 -10.65 6.16
N ARG A 18 -1.89 -11.86 5.76
CA ARG A 18 -2.15 -13.00 6.67
C ARG A 18 -0.90 -13.78 7.09
N ARG A 19 0.22 -13.09 7.29
CA ARG A 19 1.50 -13.69 7.73
C ARG A 19 2.29 -12.66 8.55
N ALA A 20 3.36 -13.09 9.21
CA ALA A 20 4.28 -12.16 9.84
C ALA A 20 4.83 -11.18 8.79
N GLN A 21 4.65 -9.88 9.02
CA GLN A 21 4.98 -8.83 8.07
C GLN A 21 5.60 -7.62 8.76
N ILE A 22 6.37 -6.90 7.95
CA ILE A 22 6.78 -5.52 8.17
C ILE A 22 5.95 -4.67 7.19
N GLN A 23 5.43 -3.51 7.62
CA GLN A 23 4.45 -2.74 6.85
C GLN A 23 5.03 -2.29 5.49
N GLU A 24 6.30 -1.89 5.49
CA GLU A 24 7.08 -1.51 4.31
C GLU A 24 7.13 -2.66 3.29
N GLN A 25 7.43 -3.87 3.77
CA GLN A 25 7.52 -5.05 2.92
C GLN A 25 6.15 -5.45 2.36
N LEU A 26 5.09 -5.38 3.19
CA LEU A 26 3.72 -5.65 2.75
C LEU A 26 3.31 -4.70 1.61
N THR A 27 3.64 -3.41 1.75
CA THR A 27 3.32 -2.38 0.76
C THR A 27 3.99 -2.67 -0.58
N GLU A 28 5.29 -3.00 -0.56
CA GLU A 28 6.06 -3.38 -1.76
C GLU A 28 5.51 -4.65 -2.43
N GLN A 29 5.22 -5.68 -1.64
CA GLN A 29 4.73 -6.96 -2.16
C GLN A 29 3.38 -6.82 -2.89
N ILE A 30 2.48 -5.99 -2.37
CA ILE A 30 1.20 -5.71 -3.04
C ILE A 30 1.45 -4.98 -4.36
N ALA A 31 2.30 -3.94 -4.35
CA ALA A 31 2.60 -3.17 -5.56
C ALA A 31 3.24 -4.04 -6.66
N ASP A 32 4.23 -4.86 -6.30
CA ASP A 32 4.90 -5.78 -7.21
C ASP A 32 3.96 -6.84 -7.76
N ALA A 33 3.09 -7.42 -6.93
CA ALA A 33 2.12 -8.42 -7.39
C ALA A 33 1.14 -7.86 -8.42
N VAL A 34 0.69 -6.62 -8.21
CA VAL A 34 -0.21 -5.92 -9.15
C VAL A 34 0.55 -5.59 -10.45
N MET A 35 1.78 -5.10 -10.36
CA MET A 35 2.62 -4.83 -11.52
C MET A 35 2.87 -6.08 -12.36
N GLN A 36 3.24 -7.19 -11.72
CA GLN A 36 3.55 -8.46 -12.40
C GLN A 36 2.30 -9.08 -13.04
N SER A 37 1.16 -9.06 -12.35
CA SER A 37 -0.06 -9.75 -12.80
C SER A 37 -0.81 -8.98 -13.89
N LEU A 38 -0.90 -7.66 -13.75
CA LEU A 38 -1.70 -6.81 -14.64
C LEU A 38 -0.87 -6.09 -15.70
N GLN A 39 0.44 -5.94 -15.48
CA GLN A 39 1.34 -5.15 -16.32
C GLN A 39 0.77 -3.76 -16.65
N PRO A 40 0.29 -3.00 -15.64
CA PRO A 40 -0.22 -1.66 -15.86
C PRO A 40 0.94 -0.70 -16.15
N LYS A 41 0.60 0.50 -16.60
CA LYS A 41 1.59 1.58 -16.80
C LYS A 41 2.25 2.01 -15.49
N GLY A 42 1.51 1.96 -14.39
CA GLY A 42 2.03 2.20 -13.05
C GLY A 42 1.07 1.73 -11.96
N VAL A 43 1.61 1.57 -10.77
CA VAL A 43 0.87 1.21 -9.55
C VAL A 43 1.34 2.12 -8.42
N MET A 44 0.39 2.58 -7.62
CA MET A 44 0.66 3.25 -6.35
C MET A 44 -0.14 2.52 -5.26
N VAL A 45 0.56 2.09 -4.21
CA VAL A 45 -0.03 1.46 -3.03
C VAL A 45 0.30 2.32 -1.83
N MET A 46 -0.70 2.56 -0.98
CA MET A 46 -0.56 3.25 0.30
C MET A 46 -1.20 2.37 1.37
N ILE A 47 -0.51 2.22 2.50
CA ILE A 47 -1.05 1.57 3.69
C ILE A 47 -0.91 2.53 4.86
N GLU A 48 -2.00 2.72 5.58
CA GLU A 48 -2.07 3.44 6.84
C GLU A 48 -2.56 2.45 7.90
N ALA A 49 -1.77 2.26 8.95
CA ALA A 49 -2.10 1.30 10.01
C ALA A 49 -1.61 1.76 11.38
N GLU A 50 -2.36 1.37 12.41
CA GLU A 50 -1.94 1.48 13.81
C GLU A 50 -1.28 0.16 14.26
N HIS A 51 -0.16 0.29 14.96
CA HIS A 51 0.62 -0.85 15.43
C HIS A 51 0.32 -1.15 16.89
N MET A 52 -0.38 -2.25 17.14
CA MET A 52 -0.76 -2.66 18.51
C MET A 52 0.45 -2.86 19.44
N CYS A 53 1.64 -3.16 18.91
CA CYS A 53 2.88 -3.23 19.68
C CYS A 53 3.33 -1.87 20.23
N MET A 54 2.96 -0.76 19.59
CA MET A 54 3.19 0.61 20.06
C MET A 54 2.06 1.11 20.98
N THR A 55 0.85 0.60 20.78
CA THR A 55 -0.35 1.03 21.53
C THR A 55 -0.46 0.33 22.89
N MET A 56 -0.23 -0.98 22.96
CA MET A 56 -0.50 -1.76 24.19
C MET A 56 0.74 -2.04 25.05
N ARG A 57 1.94 -1.97 24.46
CA ARG A 57 3.19 -2.36 25.12
C ARG A 57 4.29 -1.33 24.82
N GLY A 58 5.35 -1.31 25.62
CA GLY A 58 6.48 -0.40 25.41
C GLY A 58 6.09 1.08 25.57
N VAL A 59 6.26 1.86 24.49
CA VAL A 59 6.10 3.33 24.49
C VAL A 59 4.65 3.83 24.70
N GLN A 60 3.65 2.96 24.56
CA GLN A 60 2.22 3.24 24.86
C GLN A 60 1.71 4.55 24.23
N LYS A 61 1.79 4.64 22.90
CA LYS A 61 1.31 5.78 22.12
C LYS A 61 0.08 5.41 21.28
N PRO A 62 -1.12 5.32 21.90
CA PRO A 62 -2.35 5.01 21.18
C PRO A 62 -2.62 6.06 20.09
N GLY A 63 -3.21 5.61 18.98
CA GLY A 63 -3.53 6.48 17.84
C GLY A 63 -2.33 6.87 16.99
N THR A 64 -1.14 6.31 17.25
CA THR A 64 0.01 6.50 16.35
C THR A 64 -0.20 5.66 15.09
N GLN A 65 -0.33 6.34 13.97
CA GLN A 65 -0.45 5.71 12.66
C GLN A 65 0.88 5.75 11.94
N THR A 66 1.23 4.65 11.28
CA THR A 66 2.36 4.58 10.36
C THR A 66 1.82 4.50 8.95
N MET A 67 2.35 5.35 8.09
CA MET A 67 1.97 5.44 6.68
C MET A 67 3.14 4.99 5.82
N THR A 68 2.91 4.03 4.93
CA THR A 68 3.89 3.54 3.96
C THR A 68 3.30 3.62 2.57
N TYR A 69 4.17 3.85 1.58
CA TYR A 69 3.77 3.89 0.18
C TYR A 69 4.81 3.23 -0.71
N ALA A 70 4.35 2.65 -1.82
CA ALA A 70 5.20 2.10 -2.88
C ALA A 70 4.72 2.65 -4.23
N LEU A 71 5.67 3.12 -5.04
CA LEU A 71 5.45 3.66 -6.38
C LEU A 71 6.11 2.73 -7.39
N LYS A 72 5.40 2.37 -8.47
CA LYS A 72 5.93 1.55 -9.56
C LYS A 72 5.52 2.11 -10.90
N GLY A 73 6.38 1.96 -11.91
CA GLY A 73 6.09 2.34 -13.29
C GLY A 73 5.97 3.87 -13.45
N GLU A 74 4.91 4.35 -14.09
CA GLU A 74 4.69 5.78 -14.33
C GLU A 74 4.64 6.62 -13.03
N PHE A 75 4.12 6.07 -11.92
CA PHE A 75 4.09 6.77 -10.63
C PHE A 75 5.48 6.99 -10.01
N GLU A 76 6.47 6.19 -10.39
CA GLU A 76 7.86 6.37 -9.95
C GLU A 76 8.57 7.48 -10.75
N LYS A 77 8.15 7.67 -12.01
CA LYS A 77 8.75 8.61 -12.96
C LYS A 77 8.15 10.00 -12.88
N ASP A 78 6.84 10.10 -12.60
CA ASP A 78 6.12 11.37 -12.55
C ASP A 78 5.63 11.67 -11.13
N LYS A 79 6.33 12.60 -10.47
CA LYS A 79 5.99 13.06 -9.11
C LYS A 79 4.64 13.75 -9.05
N ASN A 80 4.16 14.37 -10.14
CA ASN A 80 2.86 15.04 -10.15
C ASN A 80 1.72 14.03 -10.05
N LEU A 81 1.85 12.86 -10.69
CA LEU A 81 0.87 11.79 -10.58
C LEU A 81 0.77 11.24 -9.16
N ALA A 82 1.92 11.02 -8.51
CA ALA A 82 1.97 10.58 -7.11
C ALA A 82 1.34 11.63 -6.18
N GLN A 83 1.64 12.92 -6.40
CA GLN A 83 1.05 14.02 -5.61
C GLN A 83 -0.46 14.13 -5.81
N MET A 84 -0.95 14.02 -7.04
CA MET A 84 -2.39 14.04 -7.33
C MET A 84 -3.13 12.90 -6.63
N PHE A 85 -2.55 11.69 -6.62
CA PHE A 85 -3.10 10.56 -5.88
C PHE A 85 -3.17 10.83 -4.37
N MET A 86 -2.09 11.35 -3.78
CA MET A 86 -2.08 11.72 -2.35
C MET A 86 -3.17 12.75 -2.02
N GLN A 87 -3.40 13.73 -2.90
CA GLN A 87 -4.47 14.72 -2.72
C GLN A 87 -5.88 14.12 -2.80
N MET A 88 -6.10 13.13 -3.66
CA MET A 88 -7.41 12.48 -3.80
C MET A 88 -7.78 11.60 -2.59
N ILE A 89 -6.79 11.06 -1.87
CA ILE A 89 -7.03 10.21 -0.70
C ILE A 89 -7.13 11.02 0.59
N ALA A 90 -6.49 12.19 0.65
CA ALA A 90 -6.49 13.06 1.83
C ALA A 90 -7.73 13.97 1.95
N GLY A 91 -8.72 13.83 1.06
CA GLY A 91 -10.00 14.57 1.09
C GLY A 91 -11.13 13.71 1.62
#